data_AF-A0A2J7R7X4-F1
#
_entry.id   AF-A0A2J7R7X4-F1
#
_cell.length_a   1.000
_cell.length_b   1.000
_cell.length_c   1.000
_cell.angle_alpha   90.00
_cell.angle_beta   90.00
_cell.angle_gamma   90.00
#
_symmetry.space_group_name_H-M   'P 1'
#
loop_
_entity.id
_entity.type
_entity.pdbx_description
1 polymer ?
#
loop_
_entity_poly.entity_id
_entity_poly.type
_entity_poly.pdbx_seq_one_letter_code
_entity_poly.pdbx_strand_id
1 'polypeptide(L)'
;MDTVTQAKPKRLNGDRKDLAFQVVPECTPETAVTEYFVSKFKENLAKKRPEWDWPPLSPATELVAASRDLEEADRKLEQKWDEGKEKGKQVDRRRQELQDKEEELRKSFIHFNKFVKENRAKRERAEKKIQEEKAVQERQQKEIMELQVKVEGLTRMKETLEQHVNKHRIYEDYLQSVVADSKEYSTVFDILNHYEALHAAHMELTEQQEEDLDTLQRIHSNMVKSIEEKSQVMLGLNNKLADLQTHYDRSRTEGLHWETALSNIKDTVVEKGLEIDQVET
;
A
#
# COMPACT_ATOMS: atom_id res chain seq x y z
N MET A 1 -70.49 -35.13 -23.79
CA MET A 1 -70.35 -36.25 -22.85
C MET A 1 -70.23 -35.65 -21.46
N ASP A 2 -71.17 -35.74 -20.52
CA ASP A 2 -72.38 -36.54 -20.43
C ASP A 2 -73.45 -35.82 -19.58
N THR A 3 -74.66 -35.86 -20.12
CA THR A 3 -75.99 -35.99 -19.51
C THR A 3 -76.28 -35.35 -18.13
N VAL A 4 -77.03 -34.25 -18.20
CA VAL A 4 -77.92 -33.72 -17.16
C VAL A 4 -79.08 -34.71 -16.96
N THR A 5 -79.09 -35.44 -15.84
CA THR A 5 -80.18 -36.33 -15.46
C THR A 5 -81.37 -35.50 -14.95
N GLN A 6 -82.41 -35.40 -15.77
CA GLN A 6 -83.72 -34.88 -15.40
C GLN A 6 -84.39 -35.84 -14.39
N ALA A 7 -84.61 -35.37 -13.16
CA ALA A 7 -85.47 -36.06 -12.19
C ALA A 7 -86.92 -35.58 -12.35
N LYS A 8 -87.79 -36.51 -12.75
CA LYS A 8 -89.25 -36.33 -12.89
C LYS A 8 -89.89 -35.93 -11.54
N PRO A 9 -90.84 -34.98 -11.49
CA PRO A 9 -91.63 -34.73 -10.29
C PRO A 9 -92.66 -35.86 -10.08
N LYS A 10 -92.55 -36.52 -8.93
CA LYS A 10 -93.45 -37.55 -8.43
C LYS A 10 -94.79 -36.90 -8.06
N ARG A 11 -95.85 -37.20 -8.82
CA ARG A 11 -97.23 -36.82 -8.46
C ARG A 11 -97.65 -37.62 -7.22
N LEU A 12 -97.86 -36.94 -6.10
CA LEU A 12 -98.59 -37.48 -4.96
C LEU A 12 -100.00 -36.88 -5.01
N ASN A 13 -100.92 -37.65 -5.58
CA ASN A 13 -102.34 -37.51 -5.33
C ASN A 13 -102.58 -37.95 -3.88
N GLY A 14 -103.03 -37.03 -3.04
CA GLY A 14 -103.46 -37.29 -1.67
C GLY A 14 -104.55 -36.30 -1.29
N ASP A 15 -105.78 -36.80 -1.31
CA ASP A 15 -106.98 -36.32 -0.62
C ASP A 15 -107.35 -34.84 -0.73
N ARG A 16 -108.25 -34.58 -1.68
CA ARG A 16 -109.17 -33.43 -1.65
C ARG A 16 -110.07 -33.57 -0.42
N LYS A 17 -109.60 -33.08 0.73
CA LYS A 17 -110.48 -32.72 1.85
C LYS A 17 -111.09 -31.36 1.51
N ASP A 18 -112.42 -31.34 1.49
CA ASP A 18 -113.32 -30.21 1.25
C ASP A 18 -112.70 -28.83 1.55
N LEU A 19 -112.14 -28.20 0.51
CA LEU A 19 -111.80 -26.79 0.53
C LEU A 19 -113.13 -26.05 0.45
N ALA A 20 -113.59 -25.51 1.57
CA ALA A 20 -114.66 -24.53 1.60
C ALA A 20 -114.38 -23.47 0.52
N PHE A 21 -115.40 -23.14 -0.28
CA PHE A 21 -115.31 -22.04 -1.25
C PHE A 21 -114.70 -20.82 -0.56
N GLN A 22 -113.50 -20.41 -0.98
CA GLN A 22 -112.98 -19.10 -0.62
C GLN A 22 -113.93 -18.08 -1.23
N VAL A 23 -114.85 -17.58 -0.40
CA VAL A 23 -115.60 -16.37 -0.71
C VAL A 23 -114.56 -15.28 -0.92
N VAL A 24 -114.36 -14.86 -2.16
CA VAL A 24 -113.56 -13.67 -2.45
C VAL A 24 -114.34 -12.50 -1.85
N PRO A 25 -113.81 -11.81 -0.81
CA PRO A 25 -114.55 -10.71 -0.21
C PRO A 25 -114.76 -9.61 -1.24
N GLU A 26 -116.01 -9.14 -1.40
CA GLU A 26 -116.37 -7.99 -2.25
C GLU A 26 -115.89 -6.67 -1.61
N CYS A 27 -114.61 -6.57 -1.31
CA CYS A 27 -114.00 -5.43 -0.63
C CYS A 27 -113.03 -4.69 -1.56
N THR A 28 -112.96 -3.37 -1.41
CA THR A 28 -112.02 -2.52 -2.13
C THR A 28 -110.57 -2.90 -1.76
N PRO A 29 -109.59 -2.77 -2.67
CA PRO A 29 -108.22 -3.25 -2.43
C PRO A 29 -107.56 -2.60 -1.20
N GLU A 30 -107.95 -1.38 -0.84
CA GLU A 30 -107.46 -0.67 0.33
C GLU A 30 -107.94 -1.29 1.66
N THR A 31 -109.16 -1.82 1.70
CA THR A 31 -109.70 -2.51 2.89
C THR A 31 -109.15 -3.93 3.02
N ALA A 32 -108.85 -4.61 1.90
CA ALA A 32 -108.23 -5.93 1.93
C ALA A 32 -106.81 -5.91 2.52
N VAL A 33 -106.02 -4.86 2.24
CA VAL A 33 -104.67 -4.71 2.79
C VAL A 33 -104.71 -4.44 4.30
N THR A 34 -105.62 -3.58 4.77
CA THR A 34 -105.77 -3.33 6.21
C THR A 34 -106.26 -4.57 6.95
N GLU A 35 -107.19 -5.34 6.38
CA GLU A 35 -107.61 -6.62 6.93
C GLU A 35 -106.48 -7.66 6.96
N TYR A 36 -105.61 -7.70 5.94
CA TYR A 36 -104.42 -8.56 5.94
C TYR A 36 -103.48 -8.21 7.10
N PHE A 37 -103.18 -6.93 7.32
CA PHE A 37 -102.34 -6.51 8.44
C PHE A 37 -103.00 -6.80 9.79
N VAL A 38 -104.31 -6.56 9.93
CA VAL A 38 -105.07 -6.91 11.13
C VAL A 38 -105.07 -8.43 11.35
N SER A 39 -105.15 -9.24 10.29
CA SER A 39 -105.08 -10.70 10.37
C SER A 39 -103.68 -11.19 10.73
N LYS A 40 -102.62 -10.63 10.14
CA LYS A 40 -101.23 -10.93 10.52
C LYS A 40 -100.92 -10.50 11.94
N PHE A 41 -101.48 -9.38 12.38
CA PHE A 41 -101.38 -8.94 13.77
C PHE A 41 -102.14 -9.86 14.72
N LYS A 42 -103.34 -10.32 14.34
CA LYS A 42 -104.12 -11.33 15.08
C LYS A 42 -103.47 -12.72 15.08
N GLU A 43 -102.69 -13.06 14.06
CA GLU A 43 -101.87 -14.29 14.03
C GLU A 43 -100.67 -14.20 14.98
N ASN A 44 -100.01 -13.04 15.04
CA ASN A 44 -98.87 -12.80 15.92
C ASN A 44 -99.27 -12.54 17.38
N LEU A 45 -100.51 -12.12 17.64
CA LEU A 45 -101.13 -12.20 18.96
C LEU A 45 -101.32 -13.69 19.29
N ALA A 46 -100.41 -14.24 20.10
CA ALA A 46 -100.53 -15.60 20.62
C ALA A 46 -101.98 -15.84 21.07
N LYS A 47 -102.68 -16.78 20.42
CA LYS A 47 -104.03 -17.21 20.78
C LYS A 47 -103.99 -17.68 22.24
N LYS A 48 -104.29 -16.78 23.18
CA LYS A 48 -104.47 -17.16 24.58
C LYS A 48 -105.69 -18.07 24.62
N ARG A 49 -105.51 -19.31 25.09
CA ARG A 49 -106.64 -20.22 25.35
C ARG A 49 -107.60 -19.54 26.33
N PRO A 50 -108.93 -19.61 26.11
CA PRO A 50 -109.90 -19.15 27.09
C PRO A 50 -109.70 -19.87 28.44
N GLU A 51 -109.92 -19.17 29.56
CA GLU A 51 -109.66 -19.70 30.92
C GLU A 51 -110.48 -20.96 31.25
N TRP A 52 -111.64 -21.16 30.62
CA TRP A 52 -112.49 -22.34 30.80
C TRP A 52 -112.02 -23.57 30.00
N ASP A 53 -111.08 -23.40 29.08
CA ASP A 53 -110.48 -24.46 28.26
C ASP A 53 -109.12 -24.91 28.85
N TRP A 54 -108.88 -24.55 30.12
CA TRP A 54 -107.79 -25.07 30.93
C TRP A 54 -108.22 -26.39 31.57
N PRO A 55 -107.38 -27.44 31.51
CA PRO A 55 -107.68 -28.71 32.16
C PRO A 55 -107.93 -28.50 33.65
N PRO A 56 -108.96 -29.15 34.26
CA PRO A 56 -109.16 -29.07 35.71
C PRO A 56 -107.92 -29.59 36.43
N LEU A 57 -107.43 -28.89 37.46
CA LEU A 57 -106.25 -29.27 38.25
C LEU A 57 -106.52 -30.59 38.99
N SER A 58 -106.19 -31.68 38.31
CA SER A 58 -106.19 -33.03 38.83
C SER A 58 -104.73 -33.52 38.91
N PRO A 59 -104.37 -34.34 39.91
CA PRO A 59 -103.04 -34.95 39.96
C PRO A 59 -102.63 -35.65 38.65
N ALA A 60 -103.61 -36.16 37.88
CA ALA A 60 -103.36 -36.76 36.56
C ALA A 60 -102.98 -35.74 35.48
N THR A 61 -103.58 -34.54 35.47
CA THR A 61 -103.28 -33.49 34.48
C THR A 61 -101.95 -32.80 34.78
N GLU A 62 -101.60 -32.65 36.07
CA GLU A 62 -100.29 -32.13 36.49
C GLU A 62 -99.16 -33.08 36.12
N LEU A 63 -99.36 -34.40 36.27
CA LEU A 63 -98.39 -35.40 35.85
C LEU A 63 -98.12 -35.35 34.35
N VAL A 64 -99.17 -35.18 33.52
CA VAL A 64 -99.04 -35.05 32.07
C VAL A 64 -98.33 -33.74 31.69
N ALA A 65 -98.65 -32.63 32.35
CA ALA A 65 -97.95 -31.36 32.13
C ALA A 65 -96.46 -31.45 32.52
N ALA A 66 -96.15 -32.00 33.69
CA ALA A 66 -94.77 -32.22 34.15
C ALA A 66 -94.01 -33.19 33.22
N SER A 67 -94.67 -34.22 32.70
CA SER A 67 -94.07 -35.16 31.74
C SER A 67 -93.76 -34.47 30.40
N ARG A 68 -94.65 -33.59 29.93
CA ARG A 68 -94.40 -32.78 28.73
C ARG A 68 -93.26 -31.78 28.95
N ASP A 69 -93.23 -31.10 30.09
CA ASP A 69 -92.15 -30.17 30.43
C ASP A 69 -90.81 -30.90 30.55
N LEU A 70 -90.81 -32.13 31.09
CA LEU A 70 -89.64 -33.01 31.13
C LEU A 70 -89.19 -33.41 29.73
N GLU A 71 -90.10 -33.84 28.85
CA GLU A 71 -89.77 -34.12 27.44
C GLU A 71 -89.26 -32.88 26.69
N GLU A 72 -89.84 -31.69 26.93
CA GLU A 72 -89.37 -30.44 26.34
C GLU A 72 -87.97 -30.04 26.86
N ALA A 73 -87.70 -30.29 28.14
CA ALA A 73 -86.38 -30.09 28.76
C ALA A 73 -85.36 -31.09 28.21
N ASP A 74 -85.72 -32.36 28.08
CA ASP A 74 -84.87 -33.43 27.53
C ASP A 74 -84.52 -33.14 26.06
N ARG A 75 -85.50 -32.74 25.24
CA ARG A 75 -85.24 -32.32 23.85
C ARG A 75 -84.28 -31.13 23.77
N LYS A 76 -84.41 -30.14 24.67
CA LYS A 76 -83.49 -28.99 24.72
C LYS A 76 -82.10 -29.42 25.18
N LEU A 77 -82.01 -30.37 26.11
CA LEU A 77 -80.76 -30.90 26.62
C LEU A 77 -80.02 -31.71 25.54
N GLU A 78 -80.72 -32.55 24.78
CA GLU A 78 -80.19 -33.25 23.61
C GLU A 78 -79.66 -32.28 22.55
N GLN A 79 -80.44 -31.24 22.21
CA GLN A 79 -79.97 -30.20 21.29
C GLN A 79 -78.70 -29.51 21.80
N LYS A 80 -78.61 -29.21 23.10
CA LYS A 80 -77.40 -28.60 23.70
C LYS A 80 -76.22 -29.56 23.72
N TRP A 81 -76.45 -30.85 23.89
CA TRP A 81 -75.42 -31.88 23.79
C TRP A 81 -74.89 -32.00 22.37
N ASP A 82 -75.76 -32.01 21.37
CA ASP A 82 -75.37 -32.03 19.96
C ASP A 82 -74.62 -30.76 19.56
N GLU A 83 -75.10 -29.58 19.99
CA GLU A 83 -74.38 -28.31 19.82
C GLU A 83 -73.00 -28.35 20.49
N GLY A 84 -72.91 -28.91 21.71
CA GLY A 84 -71.67 -29.05 22.45
C GLY A 84 -70.68 -29.99 21.77
N LYS A 85 -71.17 -31.11 21.24
CA LYS A 85 -70.37 -32.08 20.48
C LYS A 85 -69.84 -31.48 19.18
N GLU A 86 -70.66 -30.71 18.46
CA GLU A 86 -70.24 -30.05 17.23
C GLU A 86 -69.23 -28.92 17.50
N LYS A 87 -69.44 -28.12 18.57
CA LYS A 87 -68.46 -27.13 19.02
C LYS A 87 -67.15 -27.78 19.45
N GLY A 88 -67.20 -28.93 20.14
CA GLY A 88 -66.04 -29.72 20.51
C GLY A 88 -65.21 -30.12 19.29
N LYS A 89 -65.85 -30.71 18.27
CA LYS A 89 -65.18 -31.05 17.00
C LYS A 89 -64.55 -29.85 16.31
N GLN A 90 -65.22 -28.69 16.30
CA GLN A 90 -64.65 -27.47 15.70
C GLN A 90 -63.43 -26.96 16.47
N VAL A 91 -63.46 -27.02 17.81
CA VAL A 91 -62.32 -26.65 18.64
C VAL A 91 -61.15 -27.61 18.41
N ASP A 92 -61.42 -28.92 18.34
CA ASP A 92 -60.38 -29.92 18.08
C ASP A 92 -59.75 -29.73 16.70
N ARG A 93 -60.56 -29.46 15.67
CA ARG A 93 -60.05 -29.14 14.34
C ARG A 93 -59.16 -27.88 14.34
N ARG A 94 -59.61 -26.81 15.01
CA ARG A 94 -58.80 -25.58 15.14
C ARG A 94 -57.52 -25.81 15.93
N ARG A 95 -57.54 -26.67 16.96
CA ARG A 95 -56.33 -27.03 17.73
C ARG A 95 -55.33 -27.77 16.83
N GLN A 96 -55.78 -28.71 16.02
CA GLN A 96 -54.92 -29.42 15.05
C GLN A 96 -54.34 -28.45 14.01
N GLU A 97 -55.17 -27.60 13.39
CA GLU A 97 -54.71 -26.59 12.43
C GLU A 97 -53.67 -25.63 13.04
N LEU A 98 -53.82 -25.27 14.32
CA LEU A 98 -52.85 -24.44 15.03
C LEU A 98 -51.54 -25.18 15.32
N GLN A 99 -51.61 -26.45 15.69
CA GLN A 99 -50.42 -27.29 15.90
C GLN A 99 -49.63 -27.47 14.60
N ASP A 100 -50.31 -27.75 13.49
CA ASP A 100 -49.67 -27.90 12.18
C ASP A 100 -48.94 -26.61 11.76
N LYS A 101 -49.59 -25.45 11.94
CA LYS A 101 -48.97 -24.13 11.67
C LYS A 101 -47.79 -23.85 12.60
N GLU A 102 -47.90 -24.22 13.87
CA GLU A 102 -46.79 -24.08 14.82
C GLU A 102 -45.58 -24.93 14.40
N GLU A 103 -45.80 -26.18 13.99
CA GLU A 103 -44.75 -27.04 13.48
C GLU A 103 -44.12 -26.52 12.19
N GLU A 104 -44.93 -26.00 11.26
CA GLU A 104 -44.45 -25.38 10.03
C GLU A 104 -43.57 -24.17 10.34
N LEU A 105 -44.01 -23.30 11.24
CA LEU A 105 -43.24 -22.14 11.70
C LEU A 105 -41.92 -22.56 12.36
N ARG A 106 -41.94 -23.61 13.20
CA ARG A 106 -40.72 -24.15 13.82
C ARG A 106 -39.74 -24.68 12.77
N LYS A 107 -40.22 -25.45 11.79
CA LYS A 107 -39.41 -25.97 10.68
C LYS A 107 -38.83 -24.82 9.84
N SER A 108 -39.64 -23.82 9.52
CA SER A 108 -39.23 -22.61 8.80
C SER A 108 -38.17 -21.83 9.57
N PHE A 109 -38.33 -21.67 10.89
CA PHE A 109 -37.36 -20.98 11.73
C PHE A 109 -36.01 -21.70 11.77
N ILE A 110 -36.00 -23.03 11.88
CA ILE A 110 -34.78 -23.83 11.82
C ILE A 110 -34.10 -23.66 10.46
N HIS A 111 -34.87 -23.73 9.37
CA HIS A 111 -34.35 -23.53 8.02
C HIS A 111 -33.77 -22.13 7.83
N PHE A 112 -34.46 -21.09 8.30
CA PHE A 112 -33.99 -19.71 8.24
C PHE A 112 -32.73 -19.51 9.09
N ASN A 113 -32.68 -20.04 10.31
CA ASN A 113 -31.49 -19.95 11.15
C ASN A 113 -30.28 -20.64 10.50
N LYS A 114 -30.50 -21.82 9.90
CA LYS A 114 -29.47 -22.54 9.14
C LYS A 114 -29.00 -21.70 7.94
N PHE A 115 -29.94 -21.15 7.16
CA PHE A 115 -29.64 -20.29 6.02
C PHE A 115 -28.82 -19.05 6.41
N VAL A 116 -29.18 -18.38 7.51
CA VAL A 116 -28.43 -17.22 8.03
C VAL A 116 -27.02 -17.61 8.44
N LYS A 117 -26.85 -18.74 9.15
CA LYS A 117 -25.53 -19.25 9.55
C LYS A 117 -24.67 -19.59 8.33
N GLU A 118 -25.24 -20.29 7.34
CA GLU A 118 -24.54 -20.63 6.10
C GLU A 118 -24.16 -19.39 5.29
N ASN A 119 -25.06 -18.40 5.18
CA ASN A 119 -24.78 -17.16 4.47
C ASN A 119 -23.66 -16.37 5.17
N ARG A 120 -23.69 -16.29 6.51
CA ARG A 120 -22.61 -15.68 7.30
C ARG A 120 -21.29 -16.40 7.06
N ALA A 121 -21.27 -17.73 7.11
CA ALA A 121 -20.07 -18.52 6.84
C ALA A 121 -19.57 -18.39 5.38
N LYS A 122 -20.47 -18.20 4.40
CA LYS A 122 -20.10 -17.89 3.02
C LYS A 122 -19.47 -16.50 2.90
N ARG A 123 -20.06 -15.49 3.55
CA ARG A 123 -19.52 -14.12 3.60
C ARG A 123 -18.13 -14.10 4.24
N GLU A 124 -17.98 -14.73 5.40
CA GLU A 124 -16.69 -14.77 6.10
C GLU A 124 -15.61 -15.48 5.27
N ARG A 125 -15.94 -16.59 4.60
CA ARG A 125 -15.00 -17.26 3.68
C ARG A 125 -14.64 -16.39 2.48
N ALA A 126 -15.61 -15.70 1.88
CA ALA A 126 -15.36 -14.80 0.77
C ALA A 126 -14.48 -13.63 1.21
N GLU A 127 -14.74 -13.05 2.38
CA GLU A 127 -13.97 -11.95 2.95
C GLU A 127 -12.53 -12.37 3.26
N LYS A 128 -12.32 -13.53 3.89
CA LYS A 128 -10.97 -14.09 4.10
C LYS A 128 -10.23 -14.30 2.78
N LYS A 129 -10.88 -14.87 1.77
CA LYS A 129 -10.28 -15.07 0.45
C LYS A 129 -9.91 -13.74 -0.21
N ILE A 130 -10.76 -12.72 -0.11
CA ILE A 130 -10.47 -11.38 -0.62
C ILE A 130 -9.25 -10.77 0.09
N GLN A 131 -9.16 -10.93 1.41
CA GLN A 131 -8.02 -10.42 2.18
C GLN A 131 -6.72 -11.14 1.81
N GLU A 132 -6.75 -12.48 1.68
CA GLU A 132 -5.61 -13.28 1.23
C GLU A 132 -5.15 -12.88 -0.18
N GLU A 133 -6.08 -12.75 -1.14
CA GLU A 133 -5.74 -12.34 -2.50
C GLU A 133 -5.23 -10.90 -2.57
N LYS A 134 -5.80 -9.97 -1.80
CA LYS A 134 -5.25 -8.61 -1.69
C LYS A 134 -3.81 -8.62 -1.15
N ALA A 135 -3.52 -9.42 -0.12
CA ALA A 135 -2.17 -9.53 0.43
C ALA A 135 -1.19 -10.19 -0.56
N VAL A 136 -1.64 -11.12 -1.40
CA VAL A 136 -0.83 -11.68 -2.50
C VAL A 136 -0.59 -10.62 -3.57
N GLN A 137 -1.63 -9.89 -3.99
CA GLN A 137 -1.54 -8.84 -4.99
C GLN A 137 -0.58 -7.73 -4.56
N GLU A 138 -0.64 -7.29 -3.30
CA GLU A 138 0.27 -6.28 -2.76
C GLU A 138 1.73 -6.75 -2.77
N ARG A 139 1.99 -8.02 -2.43
CA ARG A 139 3.34 -8.60 -2.50
C ARG A 139 3.86 -8.65 -3.93
N GLN A 140 3.05 -9.14 -4.86
CA GLN A 140 3.40 -9.20 -6.27
C GLN A 140 3.61 -7.80 -6.86
N GLN A 141 2.79 -6.83 -6.48
CA GLN A 141 2.93 -5.45 -6.96
C GLN A 141 4.25 -4.84 -6.50
N LYS A 142 4.67 -5.08 -5.24
CA LYS A 142 5.99 -4.65 -4.75
C LYS A 142 7.12 -5.29 -5.54
N GLU A 143 7.05 -6.61 -5.77
CA GLU A 143 8.04 -7.33 -6.56
C GLU A 143 8.12 -6.81 -8.01
N ILE A 144 6.97 -6.54 -8.64
CA ILE A 144 6.91 -5.94 -9.98
C ILE A 144 7.59 -4.57 -9.98
N MET A 145 7.32 -3.71 -8.98
CA MET A 145 7.96 -2.40 -8.88
C MET A 145 9.49 -2.52 -8.70
N GLU A 146 9.95 -3.43 -7.84
CA GLU A 146 11.38 -3.68 -7.65
C GLU A 146 12.06 -4.18 -8.94
N LEU A 147 11.40 -5.09 -9.66
CA LEU A 147 11.90 -5.60 -10.93
C LEU A 147 11.91 -4.51 -12.02
N GLN A 148 10.89 -3.66 -12.08
CA GLN A 148 10.86 -2.53 -13.00
C GLN A 148 12.03 -1.57 -12.78
N VAL A 149 12.33 -1.21 -11.52
CA VAL A 149 13.48 -0.36 -11.18
C VAL A 149 14.80 -1.02 -11.59
N LYS A 150 14.94 -2.34 -11.39
CA LYS A 150 16.14 -3.08 -11.82
C LYS A 150 16.29 -3.09 -13.34
N VAL A 151 15.20 -3.32 -14.08
CA VAL A 151 15.19 -3.30 -15.54
C VAL A 151 15.55 -1.92 -16.07
N GLU A 152 14.99 -0.85 -15.50
CA GLU A 152 15.36 0.52 -15.86
C GLU A 152 16.85 0.80 -15.59
N GLY A 153 17.37 0.37 -14.43
CA GLY A 153 18.78 0.53 -14.09
C GLY A 153 19.70 -0.20 -15.09
N LEU A 154 19.38 -1.44 -15.44
CA LEU A 154 20.13 -2.23 -16.43
C LEU A 154 20.02 -1.63 -17.83
N THR A 155 18.86 -1.08 -18.20
CA THR A 155 18.67 -0.45 -19.51
C THR A 155 19.52 0.81 -19.62
N ARG A 156 19.56 1.65 -18.58
CA ARG A 156 20.44 2.83 -18.54
C ARG A 156 21.91 2.43 -18.62
N MET A 157 22.32 1.39 -17.89
CA MET A 157 23.69 0.88 -17.94
C MET A 157 24.05 0.34 -19.35
N LYS A 158 23.10 -0.33 -20.00
CA LYS A 158 23.27 -0.78 -21.38
C LYS A 158 23.46 0.41 -22.32
N GLU A 159 22.62 1.43 -22.22
CA GLU A 159 22.71 2.64 -23.05
C GLU A 159 24.04 3.38 -22.86
N THR A 160 24.52 3.51 -21.62
CA THR A 160 25.82 4.15 -21.36
C THR A 160 26.95 3.33 -21.97
N LEU A 161 26.95 2.01 -21.79
CA LEU A 161 27.94 1.11 -22.38
C LEU A 161 27.91 1.17 -23.91
N GLU A 162 26.73 1.18 -24.54
CA GLU A 162 26.58 1.33 -25.99
C GLU A 162 27.13 2.67 -26.47
N GLN A 163 26.88 3.77 -25.75
CA GLN A 163 27.50 5.06 -26.06
C GLN A 163 29.02 5.02 -25.95
N HIS A 164 29.57 4.37 -24.93
CA HIS A 164 31.02 4.21 -24.78
C HIS A 164 31.58 3.36 -25.92
N VAL A 165 30.98 2.23 -26.26
CA VAL A 165 31.41 1.40 -27.40
C VAL A 165 31.39 2.20 -28.69
N ASN A 166 30.32 2.97 -28.94
CA ASN A 166 30.22 3.77 -30.15
C ASN A 166 31.25 4.91 -30.21
N LYS A 167 31.60 5.53 -29.07
CA LYS A 167 32.69 6.51 -29.00
C LYS A 167 34.04 5.86 -29.33
N HIS A 168 34.31 4.67 -28.79
CA HIS A 168 35.59 3.99 -29.00
C HIS A 168 35.70 3.30 -30.36
N ARG A 169 34.58 3.04 -31.05
CA ARG A 169 34.56 2.47 -32.40
C ARG A 169 35.42 3.24 -33.39
N ILE A 170 35.49 4.56 -33.26
CA ILE A 170 36.33 5.42 -34.12
C ILE A 170 37.81 5.01 -34.03
N TYR A 171 38.28 4.63 -32.84
CA TYR A 171 39.67 4.17 -32.65
C TYR A 171 39.89 2.77 -33.23
N GLU A 172 38.91 1.88 -33.11
CA GLU A 172 38.97 0.56 -33.72
C GLU A 172 39.05 0.66 -35.25
N ASP A 173 38.17 1.45 -35.86
CA ASP A 173 38.15 1.69 -37.31
C ASP A 173 39.48 2.33 -37.78
N TYR A 174 40.01 3.27 -37.00
CA TYR A 174 41.32 3.87 -37.27
C TYR A 174 42.45 2.83 -37.20
N LEU A 175 42.54 2.04 -36.13
CA LEU A 175 43.57 1.02 -35.99
C LEU A 175 43.48 -0.04 -37.10
N GLN A 176 42.27 -0.42 -37.50
CA GLN A 176 42.07 -1.31 -38.65
C GLN A 176 42.56 -0.67 -39.97
N SER A 177 42.33 0.63 -40.18
CA SER A 177 42.87 1.34 -41.36
C SER A 177 44.40 1.38 -41.37
N VAL A 178 45.04 1.59 -40.21
CA VAL A 178 46.51 1.59 -40.09
C VAL A 178 47.09 0.20 -40.39
N VAL A 179 46.45 -0.88 -39.92
CA VAL A 179 46.83 -2.25 -40.27
C VAL A 179 46.65 -2.53 -41.77
N ALA A 180 45.63 -1.93 -42.41
CA ALA A 180 45.43 -2.09 -43.85
C ALA A 180 46.49 -1.36 -44.69
N ASP A 181 46.93 -0.17 -44.24
CA ASP A 181 47.91 0.66 -44.95
C ASP A 181 49.36 0.21 -44.72
N SER A 182 49.66 -0.33 -43.54
CA SER A 182 51.00 -0.77 -43.16
C SER A 182 51.19 -2.27 -43.34
N LYS A 183 52.30 -2.68 -43.96
CA LYS A 183 52.65 -4.11 -44.10
C LYS A 183 53.41 -4.67 -42.89
N GLU A 184 53.80 -3.82 -41.97
CA GLU A 184 54.64 -4.16 -40.81
C GLU A 184 53.83 -4.79 -39.67
N TYR A 185 52.52 -4.48 -39.60
CA TYR A 185 51.65 -4.98 -38.54
C TYR A 185 50.60 -5.91 -39.14
N SER A 186 50.49 -7.13 -38.63
CA SER A 186 49.51 -8.10 -39.13
C SER A 186 48.17 -7.98 -38.41
N THR A 187 48.19 -7.58 -37.14
CA THR A 187 47.00 -7.45 -36.29
C THR A 187 47.06 -6.15 -35.51
N VAL A 188 45.89 -5.59 -35.16
CA VAL A 188 45.79 -4.43 -34.26
C VAL A 188 46.54 -4.65 -32.94
N PHE A 189 46.55 -5.88 -32.43
CA PHE A 189 47.28 -6.26 -31.23
C PHE A 189 48.80 -6.10 -31.36
N ASP A 190 49.36 -6.29 -32.56
CA ASP A 190 50.81 -6.12 -32.79
C ASP A 190 51.21 -4.64 -32.64
N ILE A 191 50.36 -3.72 -33.12
CA ILE A 191 50.54 -2.27 -32.95
C ILE A 191 50.51 -1.92 -31.47
N LEU A 192 49.54 -2.46 -30.72
CA LEU A 192 49.41 -2.19 -29.29
C LEU A 192 50.63 -2.69 -28.51
N ASN A 193 51.09 -3.91 -28.77
CA ASN A 193 52.29 -4.45 -28.12
C ASN A 193 53.55 -3.64 -28.44
N HIS A 194 53.70 -3.21 -29.70
CA HIS A 194 54.82 -2.37 -30.08
C HIS A 194 54.76 -1.01 -29.37
N TYR A 195 53.58 -0.40 -29.30
CA TYR A 195 53.37 0.83 -28.54
C TYR A 195 53.67 0.65 -27.05
N GLU A 196 53.23 -0.45 -26.43
CA GLU A 196 53.52 -0.74 -25.02
C GLU A 196 55.03 -0.86 -24.77
N ALA A 197 55.75 -1.60 -25.61
CA ALA A 197 57.20 -1.72 -25.52
C ALA A 197 57.91 -0.37 -25.70
N LEU A 198 57.48 0.42 -26.69
CA LEU A 198 58.03 1.75 -26.94
C LEU A 198 57.73 2.72 -25.79
N HIS A 199 56.52 2.66 -25.24
CA HIS A 199 56.11 3.50 -24.12
C HIS A 199 56.87 3.14 -22.84
N ALA A 200 57.07 1.85 -22.57
CA ALA A 200 57.90 1.39 -21.46
C ALA A 200 59.36 1.88 -21.61
N ALA A 201 59.95 1.73 -22.80
CA ALA A 201 61.29 2.24 -23.08
C ALA A 201 61.38 3.78 -22.94
N HIS A 202 60.34 4.50 -23.37
CA HIS A 202 60.27 5.94 -23.19
C HIS A 202 60.19 6.34 -21.72
N MET A 203 59.40 5.63 -20.91
CA MET A 203 59.32 5.86 -19.46
C MET A 203 60.68 5.65 -18.79
N GLU A 204 61.34 4.53 -19.09
CA GLU A 204 62.69 4.22 -18.58
C GLU A 204 63.72 5.28 -18.98
N LEU A 205 63.71 5.72 -20.25
CA LEU A 205 64.61 6.78 -20.72
C LEU A 205 64.33 8.11 -20.03
N THR A 206 63.05 8.43 -19.78
CA THR A 206 62.67 9.68 -19.09
C THR A 206 63.13 9.64 -17.63
N GLU A 207 62.97 8.51 -16.96
CA GLU A 207 63.46 8.30 -15.58
C GLU A 207 64.98 8.42 -15.53
N GLN A 208 65.70 7.75 -16.43
CA GLN A 208 67.16 7.87 -16.54
C GLN A 208 67.60 9.32 -16.81
N GLN A 209 66.88 10.04 -17.66
CA GLN A 209 67.16 11.45 -17.95
C GLN A 209 66.95 12.34 -16.71
N GLU A 210 65.94 12.06 -15.89
CA GLU A 210 65.68 12.78 -14.64
C GLU A 210 66.80 12.51 -13.62
N GLU A 211 67.22 11.25 -13.48
CA GLU A 211 68.37 10.89 -12.63
C GLU A 211 69.67 11.57 -13.08
N ASP A 212 69.94 11.60 -14.39
CA ASP A 212 71.12 12.25 -14.96
C ASP A 212 71.09 13.77 -14.68
N LEU A 213 69.93 14.41 -14.78
CA LEU A 213 69.76 15.83 -14.44
C LEU A 213 69.98 16.09 -12.95
N ASP A 214 69.45 15.23 -12.08
CA ASP A 214 69.66 15.34 -10.63
C ASP A 214 71.14 15.15 -10.25
N THR A 215 71.83 14.19 -10.87
CA THR A 215 73.26 14.00 -10.63
C THR A 215 74.08 15.17 -11.13
N LEU A 216 73.76 15.73 -12.30
CA LEU A 216 74.39 16.95 -12.82
C LEU A 216 74.14 18.15 -11.89
N GLN A 217 72.92 18.34 -11.40
CA GLN A 217 72.58 19.41 -10.47
C GLN A 217 73.36 19.27 -9.15
N ARG A 218 73.51 18.03 -8.65
CA ARG A 218 74.30 17.75 -7.46
C ARG A 218 75.78 18.04 -7.67
N ILE A 219 76.36 17.61 -8.80
CA ILE A 219 77.77 17.89 -9.15
C ILE A 219 77.98 19.40 -9.29
N HIS A 220 77.08 20.09 -9.98
CA HIS A 220 77.13 21.54 -10.14
C HIS A 220 77.06 22.26 -8.79
N SER A 221 76.15 21.86 -7.90
CA SER A 221 76.06 22.41 -6.54
C SER A 221 77.36 22.21 -5.74
N ASN A 222 77.95 21.02 -5.81
CA ASN A 222 79.22 20.71 -5.15
C ASN A 222 80.38 21.52 -5.73
N MET A 223 80.42 21.70 -7.05
CA MET A 223 81.42 22.54 -7.72
C MET A 223 81.31 23.99 -7.26
N VAL A 224 80.10 24.57 -7.24
CA VAL A 224 79.87 25.94 -6.75
C VAL A 224 80.30 26.09 -5.30
N LYS A 225 79.99 25.12 -4.43
CA LYS A 225 80.47 25.11 -3.04
C LYS A 225 82.00 25.09 -2.95
N SER A 226 82.66 24.23 -3.73
CA SER A 226 84.12 24.17 -3.73
C SER A 226 84.76 25.45 -4.25
N ILE A 227 84.18 26.09 -5.27
CA ILE A 227 84.64 27.40 -5.77
C ILE A 227 84.49 28.46 -4.68
N GLU A 228 83.36 28.50 -3.98
CA GLU A 228 83.13 29.44 -2.87
C GLU A 228 84.13 29.22 -1.73
N GLU A 229 84.34 27.98 -1.30
CA GLU A 229 85.36 27.63 -0.29
C GLU A 229 86.76 28.07 -0.71
N LYS A 230 87.16 27.80 -1.96
CA LYS A 230 88.47 28.21 -2.49
C LYS A 230 88.59 29.73 -2.61
N SER A 231 87.52 30.41 -3.01
CA SER A 231 87.44 31.87 -3.05
C SER A 231 87.65 32.48 -1.66
N GLN A 232 86.98 31.92 -0.64
CA GLN A 232 87.15 32.34 0.76
C GLN A 232 88.58 32.13 1.26
N VAL A 233 89.20 30.99 0.92
CA VAL A 233 90.63 30.74 1.23
C VAL A 233 91.53 31.76 0.53
N MET A 234 91.29 32.05 -0.75
CA MET A 234 92.04 33.06 -1.51
C MET A 234 91.89 34.46 -0.90
N LEU A 235 90.68 34.86 -0.48
CA LEU A 235 90.46 36.12 0.23
C LEU A 235 91.23 36.16 1.56
N GLY A 236 91.22 35.06 2.32
CA GLY A 236 92.00 34.93 3.56
C GLY A 236 93.51 35.07 3.34
N LEU A 237 94.05 34.42 2.29
CA LEU A 237 95.46 34.54 1.91
C LEU A 237 95.79 35.96 1.41
N ASN A 238 94.91 36.59 0.64
CA ASN A 238 95.10 37.95 0.16
C ASN A 238 95.10 38.97 1.30
N ASN A 239 94.20 38.81 2.28
CA ASN A 239 94.23 39.61 3.50
C ASN A 239 95.55 39.42 4.26
N LYS A 240 96.03 38.18 4.39
CA LYS A 240 97.31 37.90 5.06
C LYS A 240 98.51 38.49 4.31
N LEU A 241 98.48 38.46 2.97
CA LEU A 241 99.47 39.09 2.12
C LEU A 241 99.47 40.62 2.34
N ALA A 242 98.30 41.24 2.35
CA ALA A 242 98.13 42.68 2.58
C ALA A 242 98.65 43.09 3.98
N ASP A 243 98.36 42.31 5.02
CA ASP A 243 98.91 42.50 6.37
C ASP A 243 100.45 42.43 6.36
N LEU A 244 101.01 41.40 5.71
CA LEU A 244 102.46 41.21 5.67
C LEU A 244 103.16 42.33 4.88
N GLN A 245 102.52 42.81 3.82
CA GLN A 245 103.01 43.92 3.01
C GLN A 245 102.97 45.24 3.78
N THR A 246 101.90 45.52 4.53
CA THR A 246 101.85 46.70 5.41
C THR A 246 102.89 46.64 6.53
N HIS A 247 103.12 45.46 7.13
CA HIS A 247 104.22 45.28 8.08
C HIS A 247 105.59 45.51 7.46
N TYR A 248 105.84 44.96 6.28
CA TYR A 248 107.08 45.16 5.54
C TYR A 248 107.30 46.64 5.19
N ASP A 249 106.28 47.31 4.65
CA ASP A 249 106.34 48.73 4.31
C ASP A 249 106.59 49.59 5.56
N ARG A 250 105.97 49.25 6.69
CA ARG A 250 106.25 49.92 7.97
C ARG A 250 107.70 49.75 8.40
N SER A 251 108.20 48.52 8.49
CA SER A 251 109.61 48.27 8.86
C SER A 251 110.59 48.92 7.88
N ARG A 252 110.24 48.97 6.58
CA ARG A 252 111.01 49.67 5.56
C ARG A 252 111.02 51.19 5.78
N THR A 253 109.87 51.80 6.10
CA THR A 253 109.82 53.24 6.44
C THR A 253 110.60 53.57 7.71
N GLU A 254 110.53 52.70 8.73
CA GLU A 254 111.34 52.84 9.95
C GLU A 254 112.84 52.71 9.64
N GLY A 255 113.23 51.75 8.80
CA GLY A 255 114.60 51.60 8.30
C GLY A 255 115.09 52.85 7.57
N LEU A 256 114.31 53.35 6.60
CA LEU A 256 114.62 54.59 5.87
C LEU A 256 114.71 55.81 6.81
N HIS A 257 113.87 55.89 7.84
CA HIS A 257 113.93 56.95 8.84
C HIS A 257 115.25 56.91 9.62
N TRP A 258 115.67 55.72 10.08
CA TRP A 258 116.94 55.55 10.78
C TRP A 258 118.15 55.75 9.87
N GLU A 259 118.10 55.33 8.60
CA GLU A 259 119.14 55.62 7.61
C GLU A 259 119.28 57.13 7.39
N THR A 260 118.18 57.86 7.29
CA THR A 260 118.19 59.32 7.17
C THR A 260 118.74 59.98 8.44
N ALA A 261 118.34 59.52 9.62
CA ALA A 261 118.87 60.01 10.89
C ALA A 261 120.38 59.74 11.03
N LEU A 262 120.84 58.55 10.64
CA LEU A 262 122.27 58.20 10.59
C LEU A 262 123.02 59.05 9.56
N SER A 263 122.45 59.32 8.39
CA SER A 263 123.03 60.23 7.40
C SER A 263 123.20 61.63 8.00
N ASN A 264 122.17 62.17 8.66
CA ASN A 264 122.24 63.48 9.32
C ASN A 264 123.29 63.49 10.45
N ILE A 265 123.41 62.42 11.23
CA ILE A 265 124.46 62.30 12.25
C ILE A 265 125.83 62.24 11.58
N LYS A 266 125.98 61.47 10.50
CA LYS A 266 127.23 61.41 9.74
C LYS A 266 127.59 62.78 9.16
N ASP A 267 126.63 63.50 8.61
CA ASP A 267 126.82 64.83 8.04
C ASP A 267 127.20 65.85 9.13
N THR A 268 126.57 65.79 10.31
CA THR A 268 126.97 66.62 11.47
C THR A 268 128.34 66.23 12.05
N VAL A 269 128.73 64.96 12.02
CA VAL A 269 130.10 64.52 12.37
C VAL A 269 131.11 65.02 11.36
N VAL A 270 130.79 65.02 10.06
CA VAL A 270 131.64 65.61 9.02
C VAL A 270 131.73 67.13 9.22
N GLU A 271 130.63 67.82 9.50
CA GLU A 271 130.61 69.26 9.78
C GLU A 271 131.41 69.61 11.04
N LYS A 272 131.25 68.86 12.14
CA LYS A 272 132.05 69.03 13.36
C LYS A 272 133.51 68.62 13.19
N GLY A 273 133.80 67.61 12.37
CA GLY A 273 135.16 67.26 11.97
C GLY A 273 135.83 68.40 11.20
N LEU A 274 135.10 69.03 10.27
CA LEU A 274 135.54 70.23 9.55
C LEU A 274 135.73 71.43 10.49
N GLU A 275 134.90 71.59 11.53
CA GLU A 275 135.11 72.60 12.58
C GLU A 275 136.34 72.32 13.46
N ILE A 276 136.62 71.05 13.80
CA ILE A 276 137.81 70.65 14.58
C ILE A 276 139.09 70.83 13.76
N ASP A 277 139.09 70.46 12.48
CA ASP A 277 140.21 70.71 11.56
C ASP A 277 140.47 72.23 11.37
N GLN A 278 139.47 73.10 11.57
CA GLN A 278 139.62 74.56 11.54
C GLN A 278 140.13 75.17 12.85
N VAL A 279 140.16 74.41 13.96
CA VAL A 279 140.70 74.86 15.26
C VAL A 279 142.14 74.38 15.48
N GLU A 280 142.62 73.39 14.72
CA GLU A 280 144.02 72.91 14.75
C GLU A 280 144.97 73.58 13.73
N THR A 281 144.58 74.73 13.15
CA THR A 281 145.49 75.63 12.39
C THR A 281 145.41 77.05 12.92
#